data_AF-A0A952NQL4-F1
#
_entry.id   AF-A0A952NQL4-F1
#
_cell.length_a   1.000
_cell.length_b   1.000
_cell.length_c   1.000
_cell.angle_alpha   90.00
_cell.angle_beta   90.00
_cell.angle_gamma   90.00
#
_symmetry.space_group_name_H-M   'P 1'
#
loop_
_entity.id
_entity.type
_entity.pdbx_description
1 polymer ?
#
loop_
_entity_poly.entity_id
_entity_poly.type
_entity_poly.pdbx_seq_one_letter_code
_entity_poly.pdbx_strand_id
1 'polypeptide(L)'
;MSIENGQHYFIEHGTTVKFAIRPGKTEVVESLKKLSSFDFFQGQGEFTKSELVLDSIDFVGLRSLIGLWSEGRQSLFDFQDFQKVVIYQPVFKLMTPRAQLHYSIAPSAGSDWKIFFTDENSVILASLILSEARATLRFYNLDTGDVFKKVELTKIPKRN
;
A
#
# COMPACT_ATOMS: atom_id res chain seq x y z
N MET A 1 -6.45 12.03 3.27
CA MET A 1 -6.73 11.86 4.70
C MET A 1 -5.65 12.57 5.51
N SER A 2 -6.02 13.20 6.63
CA SER A 2 -5.07 13.73 7.63
C SER A 2 -5.27 13.05 8.98
N ILE A 3 -4.21 13.03 9.80
CA ILE A 3 -4.23 12.52 11.16
C ILE A 3 -3.86 13.67 12.10
N GLU A 4 -4.76 14.01 13.02
CA GLU A 4 -4.59 15.10 14.01
C GLU A 4 -4.91 14.54 15.39
N ASN A 5 -3.97 14.63 16.34
CA ASN A 5 -4.11 14.04 17.69
C ASN A 5 -4.53 12.56 17.72
N GLY A 6 -4.10 11.77 16.72
CA GLY A 6 -4.44 10.35 16.58
C GLY A 6 -5.85 10.07 16.03
N GLN A 7 -6.63 11.10 15.71
CA GLN A 7 -7.90 10.98 15.01
C GLN A 7 -7.71 11.17 13.51
N HIS A 8 -8.47 10.40 12.73
CA HIS A 8 -8.41 10.42 11.27
C HIS A 8 -9.50 11.35 10.72
N TYR A 9 -9.16 12.14 9.71
CA TYR A 9 -10.07 13.07 9.07
C TYR A 9 -10.02 12.94 7.55
N PHE A 10 -11.17 13.17 6.91
CA PHE A 10 -11.24 13.46 5.49
C PHE A 10 -11.84 14.84 5.24
N ILE A 11 -11.50 15.40 4.08
CA ILE A 11 -12.06 16.65 3.59
C ILE A 11 -13.03 16.26 2.47
N GLU A 12 -14.26 16.73 2.56
CA GLU A 12 -15.24 16.53 1.51
C GLU A 12 -14.78 17.22 0.20
N HIS A 13 -14.93 16.52 -0.92
CA HIS A 13 -14.44 17.01 -2.19
C HIS A 13 -15.13 18.31 -2.60
N GLY A 14 -14.35 19.35 -2.87
CA GLY A 14 -14.86 20.66 -3.28
C GLY A 14 -15.29 21.56 -2.11
N THR A 15 -15.15 21.11 -0.86
CA THR A 15 -15.41 21.90 0.34
C THR A 15 -14.17 21.95 1.25
N THR A 16 -14.21 22.79 2.29
CA THR A 16 -13.19 22.82 3.36
C THR A 16 -13.68 22.07 4.62
N VAL A 17 -14.85 21.43 4.53
CA VAL A 17 -15.47 20.76 5.68
C VAL A 17 -14.69 19.49 5.98
N LYS A 18 -14.22 19.40 7.22
CA LYS A 18 -13.54 18.23 7.76
C LYS A 18 -14.53 17.35 8.52
N PHE A 19 -14.47 16.06 8.25
CA PHE A 19 -15.27 15.06 8.95
C PHE A 19 -14.35 14.08 9.68
N ALA A 20 -14.71 13.76 10.92
CA ALA A 20 -14.01 12.75 11.69
C ALA A 20 -14.36 11.36 11.17
N ILE A 21 -13.37 10.48 11.14
CA ILE A 21 -13.53 9.06 10.80
C ILE A 21 -13.53 8.27 12.10
N ARG A 22 -14.62 7.55 12.36
CA ARG A 22 -14.77 6.67 13.52
C ARG A 22 -14.82 5.22 13.05
N PRO A 23 -13.98 4.31 13.59
CA PRO A 23 -14.06 2.90 13.26
C PRO A 23 -15.35 2.28 13.83
N GLY A 24 -16.10 1.56 13.00
CA GLY A 24 -17.28 0.78 13.40
C GLY A 24 -16.94 -0.60 13.98
N LYS A 25 -15.73 -1.11 13.69
CA LYS A 25 -15.26 -2.45 14.11
C LYS A 25 -13.77 -2.44 14.50
N THR A 26 -13.36 -3.43 15.29
CA THR A 26 -11.96 -3.59 15.77
C THR A 26 -10.94 -3.70 14.62
N GLU A 27 -11.26 -4.47 13.57
CA GLU A 27 -10.41 -4.63 12.39
C GLU A 27 -10.13 -3.31 11.65
N VAL A 28 -11.11 -2.39 11.66
CA VAL A 28 -10.97 -1.05 11.10
C VAL A 28 -10.06 -0.19 11.98
N VAL A 29 -10.14 -0.33 13.31
CA VAL A 29 -9.21 0.34 14.25
C VAL A 29 -7.77 -0.03 13.92
N GLU A 30 -7.49 -1.32 13.75
CA GLU A 30 -6.14 -1.82 13.47
C GLU A 30 -5.63 -1.33 12.12
N SER A 31 -6.49 -1.34 11.10
CA SER A 31 -6.16 -0.87 9.76
C SER A 31 -5.86 0.63 9.74
N LEU A 32 -6.69 1.45 10.39
CA LEU A 32 -6.49 2.89 10.50
C LEU A 32 -5.19 3.23 11.23
N LYS A 33 -4.85 2.51 12.32
CA LYS A 33 -3.59 2.71 13.07
C LYS A 33 -2.32 2.52 12.22
N LYS A 34 -2.39 1.74 11.14
CA LYS A 34 -1.25 1.50 10.23
C LYS A 34 -1.10 2.60 9.18
N LEU A 35 -2.13 3.41 8.96
CA LEU A 35 -2.10 4.48 7.97
C LEU A 35 -1.36 5.71 8.53
N SER A 36 -0.67 6.40 7.62
CA SER A 36 -0.01 7.67 7.87
C SER A 36 -0.76 8.83 7.19
N SER A 37 -0.45 10.05 7.59
CA SER A 37 -0.96 11.23 6.89
C SER A 37 -0.65 11.16 5.39
N PHE A 38 -1.63 11.57 4.57
CA PHE A 38 -1.60 11.51 3.11
C PHE A 38 -1.63 10.12 2.47
N ASP A 39 -1.78 9.06 3.28
CA ASP A 39 -2.26 7.79 2.74
C ASP A 39 -3.72 7.95 2.29
N PHE A 40 -4.11 7.07 1.38
CA PHE A 40 -5.46 6.96 0.84
C PHE A 40 -6.07 5.63 1.31
N PHE A 41 -7.38 5.60 1.48
CA PHE A 41 -8.12 4.36 1.62
C PHE A 41 -9.49 4.48 0.95
N GLN A 42 -10.06 3.34 0.58
CA GLN A 42 -11.43 3.19 0.11
C GLN A 42 -12.09 2.08 0.93
N GLY A 43 -13.36 2.26 1.27
CA GLY A 43 -14.10 1.31 2.08
C GLY A 43 -15.58 1.67 2.18
N GLN A 44 -16.29 0.99 3.07
CA GLN A 44 -17.72 1.16 3.30
C GLN A 44 -17.99 1.71 4.69
N GLY A 45 -19.05 2.48 4.85
CA GLY A 45 -19.47 3.02 6.13
C GLY A 45 -20.74 3.85 6.02
N GLU A 46 -21.21 4.30 7.17
CA GLU A 46 -22.39 5.15 7.31
C GLU A 46 -21.97 6.57 7.68
N PHE A 47 -22.50 7.55 6.94
CA PHE A 47 -22.32 8.94 7.27
C PHE A 47 -23.38 9.39 8.27
N THR A 48 -22.95 9.79 9.46
CA THR A 48 -23.76 10.50 10.45
C THR A 48 -23.57 12.01 10.28
N LYS A 49 -24.39 12.84 10.94
CA LYS A 49 -24.40 14.31 10.76
C LYS A 49 -23.03 15.00 10.80
N SER A 50 -22.05 14.45 11.50
CA SER A 50 -20.71 15.03 11.66
C SER A 50 -19.55 14.04 11.49
N GLU A 51 -19.83 12.76 11.31
CA GLU A 51 -18.81 11.70 11.34
C GLU A 51 -19.11 10.61 10.31
N LEU A 52 -18.06 10.08 9.69
CA LEU A 52 -18.13 8.83 8.95
C LEU A 52 -17.80 7.66 9.88
N VAL A 53 -18.77 6.77 10.10
CA VAL A 53 -18.58 5.51 10.81
C VAL A 53 -18.18 4.45 9.79
N LEU A 54 -16.93 3.99 9.86
CA LEU A 54 -16.34 3.12 8.85
C LEU A 54 -16.49 1.64 9.22
N ASP A 55 -17.15 0.85 8.37
CA ASP A 55 -17.45 -0.57 8.56
C ASP A 55 -16.43 -1.51 7.92
N SER A 56 -15.77 -1.06 6.85
CA SER A 56 -14.69 -1.78 6.17
C SER A 56 -13.68 -0.83 5.55
N ILE A 57 -12.45 -1.34 5.35
CA ILE A 57 -11.46 -0.77 4.45
C ILE A 57 -11.13 -1.86 3.44
N ASP A 58 -11.39 -1.58 2.17
CA ASP A 58 -11.25 -2.56 1.10
C ASP A 58 -9.92 -2.36 0.35
N PHE A 59 -9.46 -1.11 0.25
CA PHE A 59 -8.24 -0.73 -0.45
C PHE A 59 -7.49 0.37 0.31
N VAL A 60 -6.16 0.32 0.26
CA VAL A 60 -5.27 1.36 0.79
C VAL A 60 -4.21 1.78 -0.25
N GLY A 61 -3.95 3.08 -0.32
CA GLY A 61 -2.85 3.66 -1.08
C GLY A 61 -1.81 4.23 -0.11
N LEU A 62 -0.63 3.59 -0.04
CA LEU A 62 0.43 3.96 0.89
C LEU A 62 1.38 4.96 0.23
N ARG A 63 1.36 6.23 0.67
CA ARG A 63 2.22 7.28 0.13
C ARG A 63 3.70 6.96 0.33
N SER A 64 4.04 6.36 1.46
CA SER A 64 5.42 5.95 1.76
C SER A 64 5.95 4.88 0.80
N LEU A 65 5.09 4.12 0.11
CA LEU A 65 5.50 3.13 -0.89
C LEU A 65 5.90 3.77 -2.23
N ILE A 66 5.37 4.93 -2.57
CA ILE A 66 5.62 5.57 -3.87
C ILE A 66 7.10 5.95 -4.04
N GLY A 67 7.63 5.69 -5.24
CA GLY A 67 9.00 5.98 -5.66
C GLY A 67 9.82 4.74 -6.01
N LEU A 68 11.14 4.96 -6.13
CA LEU A 68 12.10 3.94 -6.51
C LEU A 68 12.62 3.15 -5.32
N TRP A 69 12.69 1.83 -5.49
CA TRP A 69 13.18 0.87 -4.51
C TRP A 69 14.15 -0.10 -5.15
N SER A 70 15.15 -0.54 -4.39
CA SER A 70 16.19 -1.45 -4.85
C SER A 70 16.14 -2.77 -4.08
N GLU A 71 16.13 -3.87 -4.83
CA GLU A 71 16.47 -5.22 -4.34
C GLU A 71 17.99 -5.44 -4.50
N GLY A 72 18.79 -4.61 -3.84
CA GLY A 72 20.24 -4.57 -4.01
C GLY A 72 20.65 -4.39 -5.48
N ARG A 73 21.38 -5.37 -6.04
CA ARG A 73 21.84 -5.35 -7.44
C ARG A 73 20.94 -6.14 -8.39
N GLN A 74 19.83 -6.69 -7.93
CA GLN A 74 19.02 -7.64 -8.73
C GLN A 74 17.93 -6.93 -9.53
N SER A 75 17.21 -6.01 -8.92
CA SER A 75 16.07 -5.34 -9.55
C SER A 75 15.81 -3.97 -8.93
N LEU A 76 15.17 -3.10 -9.70
CA LEU A 76 14.60 -1.84 -9.21
C LEU A 76 13.09 -1.90 -9.38
N PHE A 77 12.36 -1.47 -8.36
CA PHE A 77 10.90 -1.37 -8.34
C PHE A 77 10.55 0.11 -8.31
N ASP A 78 9.83 0.58 -9.33
CA ASP A 78 9.30 1.93 -9.42
C ASP A 78 7.80 1.91 -9.17
N PHE A 79 7.39 2.22 -7.94
CA PHE A 79 5.98 2.38 -7.59
C PHE A 79 5.54 3.78 -8.02
N GLN A 80 4.94 3.87 -9.21
CA GLN A 80 4.68 5.12 -9.90
C GLN A 80 3.47 5.87 -9.32
N ASP A 81 2.44 5.12 -8.97
CA ASP A 81 1.21 5.58 -8.34
C ASP A 81 0.66 4.47 -7.42
N PHE A 82 -0.52 4.67 -6.83
CA PHE A 82 -1.11 3.69 -5.90
C PHE A 82 -1.57 2.37 -6.53
N GLN A 83 -1.41 2.21 -7.85
CA GLN A 83 -1.91 1.07 -8.62
C GLN A 83 -0.90 0.50 -9.62
N LYS A 84 0.23 1.16 -9.87
CA LYS A 84 1.20 0.76 -10.89
C LYS A 84 2.61 0.65 -10.34
N VAL A 85 3.26 -0.46 -10.68
CA VAL A 85 4.68 -0.67 -10.43
C VAL A 85 5.38 -1.14 -11.69
N VAL A 86 6.56 -0.58 -11.95
CA VAL A 86 7.46 -1.04 -13.01
C VAL A 86 8.68 -1.69 -12.37
N ILE A 87 9.00 -2.91 -12.79
CA ILE A 87 10.15 -3.66 -12.31
C ILE A 87 11.21 -3.63 -13.41
N TYR A 88 12.39 -3.12 -13.08
CA TYR A 88 13.54 -3.09 -13.96
C TYR A 88 14.57 -4.11 -13.52
N GLN A 89 15.24 -4.73 -14.48
CA GLN A 89 16.39 -5.59 -14.23
C GLN A 89 17.64 -5.06 -14.96
N PRO A 90 18.84 -5.22 -14.36
CA PRO A 90 20.07 -4.85 -15.02
C PRO A 90 20.38 -5.82 -16.16
N VAL A 91 20.49 -5.31 -17.37
CA VAL A 91 20.92 -6.04 -18.57
C VAL A 91 22.11 -5.28 -19.16
N PHE A 92 23.30 -5.88 -19.16
CA PHE A 92 24.53 -5.29 -19.70
C PHE A 92 24.79 -3.84 -19.27
N LYS A 93 24.66 -3.54 -17.97
CA LYS A 93 24.81 -2.19 -17.36
C LYS A 93 23.70 -1.18 -17.69
N LEU A 94 22.66 -1.59 -18.40
CA LEU A 94 21.44 -0.79 -18.63
C LEU A 94 20.29 -1.33 -17.77
N MET A 95 19.46 -0.43 -17.23
CA MET A 95 18.21 -0.84 -16.57
C MET A 95 17.12 -0.97 -17.64
N THR A 96 16.62 -2.18 -17.84
CA THR A 96 15.54 -2.44 -18.82
C THR A 96 14.26 -2.83 -18.08
N PRO A 97 13.08 -2.31 -18.49
CA PRO A 97 11.81 -2.77 -17.94
C PRO A 97 11.66 -4.27 -18.16
N ARG A 98 11.49 -5.02 -17.06
CA ARG A 98 11.22 -6.45 -17.08
C ARG A 98 9.72 -6.71 -17.06
N ALA A 99 9.00 -5.96 -16.24
CA ALA A 99 7.56 -6.12 -16.06
C ALA A 99 6.93 -4.78 -15.67
N GLN A 100 5.69 -4.59 -16.10
CA GLN A 100 4.82 -3.52 -15.63
C GLN A 100 3.57 -4.20 -15.09
N LEU A 101 3.32 -3.99 -13.80
CA LEU A 101 2.25 -4.67 -13.08
C LEU A 101 1.29 -3.64 -12.52
N HIS A 102 0.02 -4.03 -12.45
CA HIS A 102 -0.92 -3.40 -11.56
C HIS A 102 -0.75 -3.96 -10.16
N TYR A 103 -1.06 -3.17 -9.14
CA TYR A 103 -1.11 -3.68 -7.78
C TYR A 103 -2.24 -3.05 -6.98
N SER A 104 -2.67 -3.76 -5.94
CA SER A 104 -3.60 -3.25 -4.95
C SER A 104 -3.19 -3.69 -3.56
N ILE A 105 -3.44 -2.84 -2.56
CA ILE A 105 -3.11 -3.14 -1.17
C ILE A 105 -4.42 -3.17 -0.39
N ALA A 106 -4.59 -4.21 0.42
CA ALA A 106 -5.73 -4.39 1.29
C ALA A 106 -5.27 -4.57 2.75
N PRO A 107 -6.13 -4.26 3.72
CA PRO A 107 -5.85 -4.59 5.10
C PRO A 107 -5.60 -6.09 5.33
N SER A 108 -4.69 -6.37 6.25
CA SER A 108 -4.48 -7.69 6.84
C SER A 108 -4.39 -7.59 8.36
N ALA A 109 -4.55 -8.73 9.02
CA ALA A 109 -4.38 -8.84 10.47
C ALA A 109 -2.92 -8.62 10.86
N GLY A 110 -2.68 -7.96 12.00
CA GLY A 110 -1.33 -7.67 12.46
C GLY A 110 -0.67 -6.50 11.74
N SER A 111 0.67 -6.53 11.66
CA SER A 111 1.50 -5.39 11.24
C SER A 111 1.79 -5.31 9.74
N ASP A 112 1.38 -6.31 8.97
CA ASP A 112 1.57 -6.31 7.52
C ASP A 112 0.36 -5.75 6.78
N TRP A 113 0.51 -5.62 5.47
CA TRP A 113 -0.55 -5.40 4.51
C TRP A 113 -0.61 -6.61 3.57
N LYS A 114 -1.78 -6.91 2.99
CA LYS A 114 -1.87 -7.77 1.81
C LYS A 114 -1.64 -6.92 0.57
N ILE A 115 -0.84 -7.41 -0.36
CA ILE A 115 -0.65 -6.79 -1.67
C ILE A 115 -0.87 -7.83 -2.76
N PHE A 116 -1.62 -7.44 -3.77
CA PHE A 116 -1.87 -8.23 -4.97
C PHE A 116 -1.15 -7.54 -6.12
N PHE A 117 -0.37 -8.29 -6.88
CA PHE A 117 0.18 -7.83 -8.15
C PHE A 117 -0.53 -8.57 -9.28
N THR A 118 -0.89 -7.86 -10.34
CA THR A 118 -1.61 -8.43 -11.46
C THR A 118 -1.01 -7.98 -12.79
N ASP A 119 -0.92 -8.92 -13.73
CA ASP A 119 -0.74 -8.64 -15.15
C ASP A 119 -1.96 -9.14 -15.94
N GLU A 120 -1.84 -9.28 -17.26
CA GLU A 120 -2.94 -9.75 -18.12
C GLU A 120 -3.37 -11.19 -17.84
N ASN A 121 -2.53 -12.01 -17.21
CA ASN A 121 -2.71 -13.47 -17.14
C ASN A 121 -2.67 -14.04 -15.73
N SER A 122 -2.19 -13.28 -14.74
CA SER A 122 -1.88 -13.81 -13.41
C SER A 122 -2.14 -12.81 -12.29
N VAL A 123 -2.48 -13.37 -11.12
CA VAL A 123 -2.55 -12.66 -9.85
C VAL A 123 -1.52 -13.27 -8.91
N ILE A 124 -0.65 -12.42 -8.36
CA ILE A 124 0.37 -12.80 -7.40
C ILE A 124 0.03 -12.18 -6.06
N LEU A 125 -0.13 -13.01 -5.03
CA LEU A 125 -0.37 -12.56 -3.66
C LEU A 125 0.94 -12.46 -2.88
N ALA A 126 1.10 -11.35 -2.15
CA ALA A 126 2.15 -11.18 -1.18
C ALA A 126 1.66 -10.47 0.09
N SER A 127 2.46 -10.52 1.14
CA SER A 127 2.35 -9.60 2.29
C SER A 127 3.43 -8.55 2.20
N LEU A 128 3.11 -7.34 2.66
CA LEU A 128 3.96 -6.17 2.63
C LEU A 128 4.15 -5.64 4.05
N ILE A 129 5.39 -5.64 4.52
CA ILE A 129 5.80 -4.87 5.69
C ILE A 129 6.57 -3.66 5.19
N LEU A 130 6.14 -2.46 5.57
CA LEU A 130 6.67 -1.20 5.05
C LEU A 130 7.12 -0.29 6.19
N SER A 131 8.29 0.32 6.01
CA SER A 131 8.78 1.47 6.76
C SER A 131 9.22 2.56 5.78
N GLU A 132 9.64 3.73 6.28
CA GLU A 132 10.02 4.87 5.42
C GLU A 132 11.11 4.54 4.38
N ALA A 133 12.03 3.65 4.72
CA ALA A 133 13.20 3.32 3.90
C ALA A 133 13.31 1.84 3.53
N ARG A 134 12.49 0.95 4.09
CA ARG A 134 12.55 -0.49 3.84
C ARG A 134 11.17 -1.06 3.56
N ALA A 135 11.10 -1.99 2.61
CA ALA A 135 9.91 -2.80 2.39
C ALA A 135 10.31 -4.28 2.32
N THR A 136 9.48 -5.14 2.87
CA THR A 136 9.63 -6.60 2.74
C THR A 136 8.37 -7.17 2.12
N LEU A 137 8.54 -7.84 0.99
CA LEU A 137 7.49 -8.59 0.30
C LEU A 137 7.68 -10.09 0.56
N ARG A 138 6.64 -10.79 0.99
CA ARG A 138 6.63 -12.26 1.09
C ARG A 138 5.57 -12.80 0.16
N PHE A 139 5.98 -13.48 -0.89
CA PHE A 139 5.10 -14.01 -1.93
C PHE A 139 4.61 -15.41 -1.55
N TYR A 140 3.32 -15.65 -1.74
CA TYR A 140 2.64 -16.88 -1.35
C TYR A 140 2.17 -17.68 -2.56
N ASN A 141 2.31 -19.00 -2.46
CA ASN A 141 1.61 -19.90 -3.37
C ASN A 141 0.12 -19.89 -3.01
N LEU A 142 -0.76 -19.58 -3.96
CA LEU A 142 -2.20 -19.46 -3.72
C LEU A 142 -2.86 -20.81 -3.39
N ASP A 143 -2.29 -21.92 -3.84
CA ASP A 143 -2.83 -23.25 -3.62
C ASP A 143 -2.39 -23.82 -2.26
N THR A 144 -1.14 -23.59 -1.85
CA THR A 144 -0.59 -24.18 -0.61
C THR A 144 -0.53 -23.21 0.57
N GLY A 145 -0.55 -21.91 0.31
CA GLY A 145 -0.33 -20.87 1.33
C GLY A 145 1.15 -20.71 1.73
N ASP A 146 2.07 -21.46 1.13
CA ASP A 146 3.49 -21.41 1.48
C ASP A 146 4.17 -20.15 0.94
N VAL A 147 5.11 -19.61 1.72
CA VAL A 147 5.99 -18.54 1.26
C VAL A 147 7.05 -19.15 0.33
N PHE A 148 6.98 -18.83 -0.97
CA PHE A 148 7.97 -19.32 -1.94
C PHE A 148 9.06 -18.31 -2.25
N LYS A 149 8.85 -17.01 -1.97
CA LYS A 149 9.86 -15.96 -2.18
C LYS A 149 9.74 -14.84 -1.16
N LYS A 150 10.88 -14.34 -0.69
CA LYS A 150 10.99 -13.12 0.11
C LYS A 150 11.86 -12.11 -0.64
N VAL A 151 11.35 -10.89 -0.81
CA VAL A 151 12.07 -9.77 -1.44
C VAL A 151 12.23 -8.65 -0.43
N GLU A 152 13.45 -8.16 -0.26
CA GLU A 152 13.78 -7.05 0.62
C GLU A 152 14.19 -5.85 -0.22
N LEU A 153 13.50 -4.73 -0.01
CA LEU A 153 13.65 -3.52 -0.78
C LEU A 153 14.17 -2.39 0.11
N THR A 154 15.10 -1.60 -0.44
CA THR A 154 15.56 -0.34 0.17
C THR A 154 15.17 0.83 -0.71
N LYS A 155 14.55 1.85 -0.11
CA LYS A 155 14.09 3.04 -0.84
C LYS A 155 15.28 3.84 -1.35
N ILE A 156 15.23 4.25 -2.62
CA ILE A 156 16.21 5.16 -3.20
C ILE A 156 15.71 6.58 -2.97
N PRO A 157 16.43 7.43 -2.21
CA PRO A 157 16.02 8.81 -1.99
C PRO A 157 15.97 9.57 -3.31
N LYS A 158 14.94 10.40 -3.52
CA LYS A 158 14.98 11.39 -4.60
C LYS A 158 16.16 12.33 -4.31
N ARG A 159 17.11 12.42 -5.25
CA ARG A 159 18.11 13.50 -5.21
C ARG A 159 17.39 14.79 -5.57
N ASN A 160 17.38 15.73 -4.64
CA ASN A 160 16.98 17.12 -4.91
C ASN A 160 18.02 17.80 -5.79
#